data_AF-A0AB33XH44-F1
#
_entry.id   AF-A0AB33XH44-F1
#
_cell.length_a   1.000
_cell.length_b   1.000
_cell.length_c   1.000
_cell.angle_alpha   90.00
_cell.angle_beta   90.00
_cell.angle_gamma   90.00
#
_symmetry.space_group_name_H-M   'P 1'
#
loop_
_entity.id
_entity.type
_entity.pdbx_description
1 polymer ?
#
loop_
_entity_poly.entity_id
_entity_poly.type
_entity_poly.pdbx_seq_one_letter_code
_entity_poly.pdbx_strand_id
1 'polypeptide(L)' 'MSFKNCFKPLDCSLFATTCTPQNPIGSCMVSSEGACAAYYRYKRV' A
#
# COMPACT_ATOMS: atom_id res chain seq x y z
N MET A 1 8.77 16.51 -5.05
CA MET A 1 8.03 15.24 -5.23
C MET A 1 8.61 14.19 -4.28
N SER A 2 8.08 14.05 -3.06
CA SER A 2 8.51 13.03 -2.08
C SER A 2 7.34 12.14 -1.72
N PHE A 3 6.84 11.38 -2.70
CA PHE A 3 6.08 10.18 -2.37
C PHE A 3 7.09 9.16 -1.89
N LYS A 4 7.09 8.90 -0.57
CA LYS A 4 7.82 7.81 0.07
C LYS A 4 7.22 6.50 -0.45
N ASN A 5 7.56 6.17 -1.69
CA ASN A 5 7.27 4.89 -2.31
C ASN A 5 8.09 3.88 -1.52
N CYS A 6 7.43 3.22 -0.56
CA CYS A 6 7.97 2.01 0.04
C CYS A 6 8.26 1.08 -1.14
N PHE A 7 9.54 0.96 -1.51
CA PHE A 7 9.99 0.48 -2.81
C PHE A 7 9.41 -0.90 -3.13
N LYS A 8 9.05 -1.66 -2.09
CA LYS A 8 8.21 -2.85 -2.16
C LYS A 8 7.15 -2.77 -1.04
N PRO A 9 5.85 -2.90 -1.33
CA PRO A 9 4.81 -2.97 -0.29
C PRO A 9 5.03 -4.14 0.70
N LEU A 10 5.67 -5.22 0.24
CA LEU A 10 6.10 -6.36 1.07
C LEU A 10 7.14 -5.99 2.15
N ASP A 11 7.88 -4.91 1.97
CA ASP A 11 8.88 -4.43 2.94
C ASP A 11 8.22 -3.59 4.06
N CYS A 12 6.97 -3.17 3.84
CA CYS A 12 6.21 -2.42 4.83
C CYS A 12 5.55 -3.38 5.81
N SER A 13 6.00 -3.42 7.08
CA SER A 13 5.39 -4.26 8.12
C SER A 13 3.92 -3.95 8.40
N LEU A 14 3.44 -2.78 7.96
CA LEU A 14 2.04 -2.38 8.07
C LEU A 14 1.18 -2.89 6.91
N PHE A 15 1.77 -3.30 5.79
CA PHE A 15 1.04 -3.74 4.61
C PHE A 15 0.32 -5.07 4.87
N ALA A 16 -0.97 -5.13 4.54
CA ALA A 16 -1.87 -6.27 4.78
C ALA A 16 -2.16 -6.63 6.25
N THR A 17 -1.55 -5.94 7.22
CA THR A 17 -1.90 -6.03 8.66
C THR A 17 -2.76 -4.85 9.09
N THR A 18 -2.19 -3.65 9.13
CA THR A 18 -2.87 -2.43 9.58
C THR A 18 -3.28 -1.54 8.41
N CYS A 19 -2.46 -1.53 7.36
CA CYS A 19 -2.72 -0.84 6.12
C CYS A 19 -3.52 -1.77 5.21
N THR A 20 -4.81 -1.48 5.10
CA THR A 20 -5.79 -2.18 4.25
C THR A 20 -6.62 -1.14 3.49
N PRO A 21 -7.37 -1.50 2.43
CA PRO A 21 -8.25 -0.56 1.76
C PRO A 21 -9.36 0.01 2.67
N GLN A 22 -9.75 -0.70 3.74
CA GLN A 22 -10.65 -0.17 4.77
C GLN A 22 -9.95 0.80 5.72
N ASN A 23 -8.67 0.60 6.01
CA ASN A 23 -7.90 1.44 6.92
C ASN A 23 -6.57 1.88 6.28
N PRO A 24 -6.62 2.82 5.31
CA PRO A 24 -5.43 3.20 4.58
C PRO A 24 -4.57 4.16 5.41
N ILE A 25 -3.33 3.75 5.71
CA ILE A 25 -2.39 4.52 6.54
C ILE A 25 -1.67 5.62 5.76
N GLY A 26 -1.80 5.63 4.44
CA GLY A 26 -1.24 6.69 3.61
C GLY A 26 -1.61 6.57 2.14
N SER A 27 -1.15 7.55 1.36
CA SER A 27 -1.48 7.69 -0.06
C SER A 27 -1.08 6.49 -0.92
N CYS A 28 -0.12 5.66 -0.47
CA CYS A 28 0.23 4.41 -1.14
C CYS A 28 -0.90 3.35 -1.14
N MET A 29 -1.84 3.42 -0.20
CA MET A 29 -3.01 2.52 -0.10
C MET A 29 -4.31 3.22 -0.49
N VAL A 30 -4.43 4.53 -0.26
CA VAL A 30 -5.62 5.32 -0.69
C VAL A 30 -5.64 5.49 -2.21
N SER A 31 -4.48 5.73 -2.82
CA SER A 31 -4.42 6.02 -4.26
C SER A 31 -4.44 4.74 -5.07
N SER A 32 -5.27 4.69 -6.12
CA SER A 32 -5.27 3.59 -7.11
C SER A 32 -3.94 3.47 -7.84
N GLU A 33 -3.17 4.56 -7.95
CA GLU A 33 -1.79 4.58 -8.47
C GLU A 33 -0.76 4.17 -7.40
N GLY A 34 -1.18 3.98 -6.16
CA GLY A 34 -0.33 3.59 -5.04
C GLY A 34 0.11 2.14 -5.15
N ALA A 35 1.41 1.91 -4.98
CA ALA A 35 2.00 0.57 -5.04
C ALA A 35 1.31 -0.40 -4.07
N CYS A 36 0.95 0.02 -2.85
CA CYS A 36 0.26 -0.83 -1.88
C CYS A 36 -1.17 -1.17 -2.33
N ALA A 37 -1.94 -0.20 -2.80
CA ALA A 37 -3.31 -0.44 -3.28
C ALA A 37 -3.33 -1.41 -4.48
N ALA A 38 -2.43 -1.19 -5.45
CA ALA A 38 -2.26 -2.08 -6.59
C ALA A 38 -1.83 -3.48 -6.13
N TYR A 39 -0.84 -3.59 -5.25
CA TYR A 39 -0.41 -4.90 -4.74
C TYR A 39 -1.53 -5.64 -4.00
N TYR A 40 -2.30 -4.96 -3.16
CA TYR A 40 -3.40 -5.56 -2.42
C TYR A 40 -4.50 -6.06 -3.38
N ARG A 41 -4.81 -5.30 -4.44
CA ARG A 41 -5.85 -5.65 -5.43
C ARG A 41 -5.43 -6.74 -6.42
N TYR A 42 -4.22 -6.62 -6.99
CA TYR A 42 -3.72 -7.53 -8.02
C TYR A 42 -3.06 -8.78 -7.45
N LYS A 43 -2.39 -8.66 -6.31
CA LYS A 43 -1.57 -9.73 -5.75
C LYS A 43 -2.27 -10.55 -4.67
N ARG A 44 -3.62 -10.41 -4.55
CA ARG A 44 -4.54 -11.15 -3.65
C ARG A 44 -3.80 -12.04 -2.66
N VAL A 45 -3.25 -11.39 -1.64
CA VAL A 45 -2.86 -12.04 -0.38
C VAL A 45 -4.09 -12.13 0.51
#